data_AF-A0A1Q3TBK6-F1
#
_entry.id   AF-A0A1Q3TBK6-F1
#
_cell.length_a   1.000
_cell.length_b   1.000
_cell.length_c   1.000
_cell.angle_alpha   90.00
_cell.angle_beta   90.00
_cell.angle_gamma   90.00
#
_symmetry.space_group_name_H-M   'P 1'
#
loop_
_entity.id
_entity.type
_entity.pdbx_description
1 polymer ?
#
loop_
_entity_poly.entity_id
_entity_poly.type
_entity_poly.pdbx_seq_one_letter_code
_entity_poly.pdbx_strand_id
1 'polypeptide(L)'
;MKKRMLILLFISSMAFVKAQAQQAPEAFINDVAIHASVNFLSIAGTKTGSGANGADTYYQSKLKPTTGTAQVIVSKNRQGYFIWTIPMSQAKQIQADVMLLMKNIVKQDTLNYFVEEDTDEKGNKATILYEDGEFDESPVLSVLCDIDKTNAANSRCIITIYGRGPFGDSYLTTHSYIKNLDEIDKLSSNSFKDIIGQKIKTGQSLTFYDSKYQSLIGDITIAEENTSASRYLTWRTPLALSQKLQADAETYIKNKYANNPLYKIETTEDTAKGLKITSVTVLSFPVFETGILKNSKDLSPDENQFIIMIYETSEKNKHTYTNSLY
;
A
#
# COMPACT_ATOMS: atom_id res chain seq x y z
N MET A 1 -12.02 -20.08 57.63
CA MET A 1 -12.52 -20.02 56.23
C MET A 1 -12.24 -18.65 55.57
N LYS A 2 -10.97 -18.27 55.35
CA LYS A 2 -10.59 -16.99 54.69
C LYS A 2 -9.27 -17.08 53.87
N LYS A 3 -8.95 -18.24 53.27
CA LYS A 3 -7.71 -18.42 52.48
C LYS A 3 -7.90 -18.99 51.07
N ARG A 4 -9.14 -19.27 50.64
CA ARG A 4 -9.40 -19.85 49.30
C ARG A 4 -9.97 -18.88 48.27
N MET A 5 -10.24 -17.62 48.65
CA MET A 5 -10.90 -16.65 47.77
C MET A 5 -9.94 -15.69 47.05
N LEU A 6 -8.63 -15.73 47.35
CA LEU A 6 -7.63 -14.87 46.69
C LEU A 6 -7.01 -15.48 45.42
N ILE A 7 -7.13 -16.79 45.21
CA ILE A 7 -6.52 -17.46 44.04
C ILE A 7 -7.41 -17.34 42.79
N LEU A 8 -8.74 -17.15 42.94
CA LEU A 8 -9.62 -16.90 41.80
C LEU A 8 -9.51 -15.48 41.22
N LEU A 9 -9.04 -14.50 42.00
CA LEU A 9 -8.91 -13.11 41.55
C LEU A 9 -7.60 -12.80 40.81
N PHE A 10 -6.62 -13.71 40.83
CA PHE A 10 -5.37 -13.58 40.08
C PHE A 10 -5.37 -14.31 38.73
N ILE A 11 -6.31 -15.22 38.48
CA ILE A 11 -6.43 -15.92 37.19
C ILE A 11 -7.31 -15.13 36.21
N SER A 12 -8.16 -14.23 36.70
CA SER A 12 -9.02 -13.36 35.89
C SER A 12 -8.35 -12.06 35.40
N SER A 13 -7.11 -11.77 35.82
CA SER A 13 -6.40 -10.51 35.47
C SER A 13 -5.24 -10.68 34.49
N MET A 14 -5.01 -11.88 33.92
CA MET A 14 -3.98 -12.11 32.90
C MET A 14 -4.53 -12.50 31.51
N ALA A 15 -5.85 -12.50 31.31
CA ALA A 15 -6.47 -12.87 30.03
C ALA A 15 -6.76 -11.69 29.08
N PHE A 16 -6.08 -10.56 29.26
CA PHE A 16 -6.04 -9.47 28.27
C PHE A 16 -4.61 -9.17 27.82
N VAL A 17 -3.85 -10.22 27.48
CA VAL A 17 -2.95 -10.06 26.34
C VAL A 17 -3.91 -9.95 25.17
N LYS A 18 -4.04 -8.75 24.58
CA LYS A 18 -4.71 -8.59 23.29
C LYS A 18 -4.12 -9.66 22.39
N ALA A 19 -4.89 -10.71 22.08
CA ALA A 19 -4.63 -11.54 20.93
C ALA A 19 -4.72 -10.56 19.76
N GLN A 20 -3.56 -10.02 19.38
CA GLN A 20 -3.42 -9.23 18.18
C GLN A 20 -3.90 -10.19 17.10
N ALA A 21 -5.07 -9.89 16.52
CA ALA A 21 -5.72 -10.76 15.54
C ALA A 21 -4.64 -11.23 14.58
N GLN A 22 -4.45 -12.56 14.53
CA GLN A 22 -3.34 -13.19 13.87
C GLN A 22 -3.46 -12.85 12.39
N GLN A 23 -2.71 -11.83 11.96
CA GLN A 23 -2.77 -11.35 10.59
C GLN A 23 -2.32 -12.49 9.68
N ALA A 24 -3.15 -12.85 8.71
CA ALA A 24 -2.82 -13.91 7.77
C ALA A 24 -1.47 -13.57 7.08
N PRO A 25 -0.60 -14.57 6.82
CA PRO A 25 0.70 -14.34 6.19
C PRO A 25 0.61 -13.51 4.90
N GLU A 26 -0.43 -13.74 4.09
CA GLU A 26 -0.76 -12.96 2.90
C GLU A 26 -0.98 -11.47 3.21
N ALA A 27 -1.80 -11.16 4.22
CA ALA A 27 -2.07 -9.78 4.62
C ALA A 27 -0.81 -9.08 5.15
N PHE A 28 0.08 -9.80 5.82
CA PHE A 28 1.36 -9.25 6.27
C PHE A 28 2.31 -8.95 5.10
N ILE A 29 2.38 -9.85 4.11
CA ILE A 29 3.21 -9.66 2.92
C ILE A 29 2.69 -8.47 2.09
N ASN A 30 1.37 -8.36 1.93
CA ASN A 30 0.76 -7.21 1.26
C ASN A 30 1.07 -5.90 2.00
N ASP A 31 1.00 -5.89 3.34
CA ASP A 31 1.40 -4.73 4.15
C ASP A 31 2.87 -4.37 3.94
N VAL A 32 3.77 -5.36 3.87
CA VAL A 32 5.19 -5.10 3.61
C VAL A 32 5.41 -4.59 2.18
N ALA A 33 4.72 -5.15 1.19
CA ALA A 33 4.83 -4.76 -0.22
C ALA A 33 4.46 -3.28 -0.44
N ILE A 34 3.49 -2.75 0.32
CA ILE A 34 3.18 -1.31 0.35
C ILE A 34 4.42 -0.46 0.64
N HIS A 35 5.31 -0.94 1.52
CA HIS A 35 6.51 -0.20 1.88
C HIS A 35 7.67 -0.42 0.89
N ALA A 36 7.58 -1.39 -0.02
CA ALA A 36 8.60 -1.66 -1.03
C ALA A 36 8.72 -0.52 -2.05
N SER A 37 7.61 0.13 -2.41
CA SER A 37 7.58 1.31 -3.30
C SER A 37 8.41 2.48 -2.78
N VAL A 38 8.54 2.59 -1.45
CA VAL A 38 9.34 3.61 -0.75
C VAL A 38 10.56 3.01 -0.04
N ASN A 39 11.05 1.87 -0.53
CA ASN A 39 12.27 1.21 -0.07
C ASN A 39 12.33 0.88 1.43
N PHE A 40 11.18 0.64 2.05
CA PHE A 40 11.03 0.26 3.44
C PHE A 40 11.53 1.28 4.47
N LEU A 41 11.90 2.50 4.07
CA LEU A 41 12.42 3.53 4.99
C LEU A 41 11.40 3.93 6.05
N SER A 42 10.12 3.99 5.69
CA SER A 42 9.04 4.30 6.63
C SER A 42 8.93 3.27 7.78
N ILE A 43 9.31 2.02 7.50
CA ILE A 43 9.27 0.91 8.46
C ILE A 43 10.65 0.53 9.03
N ALA A 44 11.72 1.22 8.63
CA ALA A 44 13.01 1.12 9.28
C ALA A 44 12.95 1.75 10.68
N GLY A 45 13.21 0.93 11.70
CA GLY A 45 13.27 1.34 13.10
C GLY A 45 14.69 1.67 13.55
N THR A 46 15.06 1.20 14.74
CA THR A 46 16.40 1.44 15.29
C THR A 46 17.46 0.66 14.50
N LYS A 47 18.58 1.31 14.21
CA LYS A 47 19.76 0.66 13.61
C LYS A 47 20.27 -0.43 14.54
N THR A 48 20.35 -1.65 14.04
CA THR A 48 20.81 -2.84 14.77
C THR A 48 22.24 -3.22 14.42
N GLY A 49 22.77 -2.78 13.29
CA GLY A 49 24.15 -3.06 12.90
C GLY A 49 24.53 -2.56 11.52
N SER A 50 25.73 -2.94 11.09
CA SER A 50 26.27 -2.72 9.75
C SER A 50 26.97 -3.99 9.27
N GLY A 51 26.97 -4.22 7.95
CA GLY A 51 27.54 -5.41 7.32
C GLY A 51 29.06 -5.42 7.42
N ALA A 52 29.65 -6.60 7.21
CA ALA A 52 31.10 -6.83 7.39
C ALA A 52 31.99 -5.84 6.60
N ASN A 53 31.52 -5.35 5.45
CA ASN A 53 32.25 -4.40 4.60
C ASN A 53 31.68 -2.96 4.67
N GLY A 54 30.83 -2.67 5.65
CA GLY A 54 30.07 -1.41 5.73
C GLY A 54 29.09 -1.20 4.56
N ALA A 55 28.93 -2.22 3.71
CA ALA A 55 28.06 -2.16 2.54
C ALA A 55 26.60 -2.09 2.96
N ASP A 56 26.20 -2.84 3.98
CA ASP A 56 24.80 -2.89 4.40
C ASP A 56 24.62 -2.23 5.76
N THR A 57 23.48 -1.59 5.97
CA THR A 57 23.01 -1.15 7.28
C THR A 57 21.72 -1.86 7.64
N TYR A 58 21.68 -2.43 8.84
CA TYR A 58 20.56 -3.21 9.33
C TYR A 58 19.74 -2.39 10.32
N TYR A 59 18.43 -2.46 10.17
CA TYR A 59 17.45 -1.83 11.03
C TYR A 59 16.45 -2.87 11.51
N GLN A 60 16.04 -2.74 12.77
CA GLN A 60 14.88 -3.49 13.25
C GLN A 60 13.65 -2.99 12.48
N SER A 61 12.83 -3.91 11.94
CA SER A 61 11.57 -3.50 11.31
C SER A 61 10.55 -3.03 12.36
N LYS A 62 9.82 -1.95 12.04
CA LYS A 62 8.64 -1.51 12.78
C LYS A 62 7.45 -2.46 12.56
N LEU A 63 7.39 -3.13 11.40
CA LEU A 63 6.42 -4.19 11.15
C LEU A 63 6.86 -5.48 11.85
N LYS A 64 5.94 -6.10 12.57
CA LYS A 64 6.20 -7.31 13.33
C LYS A 64 5.39 -8.47 12.75
N PRO A 65 6.06 -9.48 12.15
CA PRO A 65 5.36 -10.68 11.74
C PRO A 65 4.87 -11.44 12.97
N THR A 66 3.84 -12.25 12.81
CA THR A 66 3.33 -13.14 13.87
C THR A 66 4.32 -14.26 14.22
N THR A 67 5.22 -14.57 13.29
CA THR A 67 6.15 -15.69 13.37
C THR A 67 7.53 -15.23 12.91
N GLY A 68 8.61 -15.68 13.56
CA GLY A 68 9.97 -15.34 13.15
C GLY A 68 10.36 -13.88 13.43
N THR A 69 11.33 -13.38 12.69
CA THR A 69 11.90 -12.03 12.89
C THR A 69 12.00 -11.27 11.58
N ALA A 70 11.71 -9.98 11.61
CA ALA A 70 11.82 -9.10 10.44
C ALA A 70 12.82 -7.96 10.66
N GLN A 71 13.56 -7.65 9.60
CA GLN A 71 14.51 -6.54 9.55
C GLN A 71 14.43 -5.81 8.21
N VAL A 72 14.86 -4.56 8.21
CA VAL A 72 15.10 -3.79 6.99
C VAL A 72 16.60 -3.66 6.79
N ILE A 73 17.05 -3.94 5.57
CA ILE A 73 18.44 -3.74 5.15
C ILE A 73 18.46 -2.61 4.14
N VAL A 74 19.44 -1.73 4.28
CA VAL A 74 19.77 -0.73 3.27
C VAL A 74 21.18 -1.02 2.79
N SER A 75 21.33 -1.40 1.52
CA SER A 75 22.64 -1.69 0.93
C SER A 75 23.41 -0.42 0.55
N LYS A 76 24.66 -0.61 0.11
CA LYS A 76 25.60 0.47 -0.21
C LYS A 76 25.13 1.31 -1.39
N ASN A 77 24.52 0.63 -2.35
CA ASN A 77 23.89 1.24 -3.52
C ASN A 77 22.53 1.84 -3.16
N ARG A 78 22.19 1.86 -1.87
CA ARG A 78 20.93 2.31 -1.34
C ARG A 78 19.80 1.56 -2.01
N GLN A 79 19.77 0.23 -1.87
CA GLN A 79 18.59 -0.57 -2.17
C GLN A 79 18.03 -1.08 -0.85
N GLY A 80 16.71 -1.09 -0.75
CA GLY A 80 15.98 -1.45 0.45
C GLY A 80 15.56 -2.89 0.34
N TYR A 81 15.73 -3.64 1.42
CA TYR A 81 15.28 -5.03 1.50
C TYR A 81 14.52 -5.20 2.80
N PHE A 82 13.33 -5.78 2.73
CA PHE A 82 12.70 -6.34 3.90
C PHE A 82 13.03 -7.82 3.96
N ILE A 83 13.66 -8.26 5.05
CA ILE A 83 13.98 -9.66 5.28
C ILE A 83 13.15 -10.18 6.43
N TRP A 84 12.42 -11.26 6.17
CA TRP A 84 11.67 -12.02 7.14
C TRP A 84 12.26 -13.42 7.30
N THR A 85 12.84 -13.70 8.46
CA THR A 85 13.43 -14.99 8.79
C THR A 85 12.50 -15.79 9.69
N ILE A 86 12.14 -17.00 9.25
CA ILE A 86 11.16 -17.88 9.89
C ILE A 86 11.82 -19.22 10.20
N PRO A 87 11.70 -19.77 11.42
CA PRO A 87 12.11 -21.15 11.69
C PRO A 87 11.41 -22.13 10.74
N MET A 88 12.15 -23.06 10.13
CA MET A 88 11.58 -23.95 9.10
C MET A 88 10.37 -24.76 9.60
N SER A 89 10.36 -25.12 10.89
CA SER A 89 9.25 -25.82 11.54
C SER A 89 7.92 -25.05 11.54
N GLN A 90 7.96 -23.73 11.31
CA GLN A 90 6.80 -22.83 11.30
C GLN A 90 6.56 -22.22 9.91
N ALA A 91 7.42 -22.51 8.92
CA ALA A 91 7.42 -21.84 7.62
C ALA A 91 6.45 -22.44 6.61
N LYS A 92 5.97 -23.67 6.79
CA LYS A 92 5.28 -24.44 5.73
C LYS A 92 4.11 -23.69 5.07
N GLN A 93 3.20 -23.14 5.87
CA GLN A 93 2.04 -22.42 5.32
C GLN A 93 2.47 -21.07 4.73
N ILE A 94 3.34 -20.34 5.42
CA ILE A 94 3.81 -19.03 4.96
C ILE A 94 4.52 -19.16 3.60
N GLN A 95 5.39 -20.17 3.45
CA GLN A 95 6.02 -20.49 2.18
C GLN A 95 4.97 -20.77 1.10
N ALA A 96 3.98 -21.62 1.38
CA ALA A 96 2.94 -21.93 0.40
C ALA A 96 2.16 -20.68 -0.04
N ASP A 97 1.84 -19.79 0.89
CA ASP A 97 1.11 -18.54 0.63
C ASP A 97 1.94 -17.58 -0.23
N VAL A 98 3.24 -17.43 0.08
CA VAL A 98 4.15 -16.56 -0.70
C VAL A 98 4.34 -17.12 -2.11
N MET A 99 4.52 -18.43 -2.23
CA MET A 99 4.68 -19.11 -3.52
C MET A 99 3.40 -18.98 -4.37
N LEU A 100 2.22 -19.03 -3.75
CA LEU A 100 0.95 -18.81 -4.42
C LEU A 100 0.84 -17.36 -4.91
N LEU A 101 1.25 -16.38 -4.10
CA LEU A 101 1.30 -14.98 -4.49
C LEU A 101 2.19 -14.76 -5.73
N MET A 102 3.42 -15.30 -5.73
CA MET A 102 4.33 -15.22 -6.88
C MET A 102 3.70 -15.79 -8.16
N LYS A 103 3.10 -16.99 -8.06
CA LYS A 103 2.42 -17.65 -9.19
C LYS A 103 1.25 -16.82 -9.71
N ASN A 104 0.51 -16.17 -8.81
CA ASN A 104 -0.60 -15.31 -9.20
C ASN A 104 -0.08 -14.06 -9.94
N ILE A 105 1.01 -13.44 -9.49
CA ILE A 105 1.65 -12.30 -10.16
C ILE A 105 2.09 -12.68 -11.57
N VAL A 106 2.87 -13.75 -11.73
CA VAL A 106 3.33 -14.20 -13.07
C VAL A 106 2.15 -14.54 -13.98
N LYS A 107 1.12 -15.22 -13.46
CA LYS A 107 -0.06 -15.54 -14.26
C LYS A 107 -0.81 -14.27 -14.74
N GLN A 108 -0.74 -13.18 -13.98
CA GLN A 108 -1.40 -11.91 -14.31
C GLN A 108 -0.58 -11.07 -15.30
N ASP A 109 0.75 -11.20 -15.27
CA ASP A 109 1.64 -10.44 -16.15
C ASP A 109 2.86 -11.28 -16.53
N THR A 110 2.65 -12.22 -17.46
CA THR A 110 3.70 -13.12 -17.95
C THR A 110 4.72 -12.42 -18.85
N LEU A 111 4.45 -11.17 -19.26
CA LEU A 111 5.35 -10.40 -20.12
C LEU A 111 6.41 -9.69 -19.29
N ASN A 112 6.05 -9.19 -18.11
CA ASN A 112 6.96 -8.44 -17.26
C ASN A 112 7.39 -9.21 -16.00
N TYR A 113 6.91 -10.43 -15.76
CA TYR A 113 7.28 -11.20 -14.57
C TYR A 113 7.48 -12.68 -14.86
N PHE A 114 8.50 -13.25 -14.22
CA PHE A 114 8.76 -14.69 -14.23
C PHE A 114 9.29 -15.18 -12.89
N VAL A 115 9.17 -16.49 -12.65
CA VAL A 115 9.74 -17.16 -11.47
C VAL A 115 10.91 -18.02 -11.90
N GLU A 116 12.01 -17.90 -11.15
CA GLU A 116 13.14 -18.82 -11.22
C GLU A 116 13.17 -19.67 -9.94
N GLU A 117 13.46 -20.96 -10.11
CA GLU A 117 13.73 -21.88 -9.02
C GLU A 117 15.18 -22.34 -9.09
N ASP A 118 15.92 -22.16 -8.00
CA ASP A 118 17.31 -22.58 -7.88
C ASP A 118 17.49 -23.50 -6.68
N THR A 119 18.42 -24.45 -6.77
CA THR A 119 18.82 -25.32 -5.68
C THR A 119 20.33 -25.43 -5.65
N ASP A 120 20.94 -24.95 -4.57
CA ASP A 120 22.39 -25.00 -4.41
C ASP A 120 22.90 -26.41 -4.08
N GLU A 121 24.23 -26.61 -4.14
CA GLU A 121 24.89 -27.88 -3.82
C GLU A 121 24.63 -28.35 -2.38
N LYS A 122 24.25 -27.44 -1.49
CA LYS A 122 23.91 -27.73 -0.09
C LYS A 122 22.46 -28.21 0.05
N GLY A 123 21.66 -28.09 -1.01
CA GLY A 123 20.24 -28.45 -1.05
C GLY A 123 19.31 -27.33 -0.59
N ASN A 124 19.83 -26.11 -0.45
CA ASN A 124 19.02 -24.93 -0.17
C ASN A 124 18.21 -24.59 -1.41
N LYS A 125 16.94 -24.28 -1.21
CA LYS A 125 16.01 -24.00 -2.33
C LYS A 125 15.65 -22.55 -2.34
N ALA A 126 15.87 -21.87 -3.45
CA ALA A 126 15.40 -20.53 -3.70
C ALA A 126 14.30 -20.54 -4.75
N THR A 127 13.25 -19.77 -4.50
CA THR A 127 12.29 -19.36 -5.52
C THR A 127 12.29 -17.85 -5.56
N ILE A 128 12.53 -17.28 -6.74
CA ILE A 128 12.68 -15.84 -6.91
C ILE A 128 11.71 -15.39 -7.99
N LEU A 129 10.91 -14.38 -7.67
CA LEU A 129 10.10 -13.64 -8.62
C LEU A 129 10.92 -12.46 -9.14
N TYR A 130 11.10 -12.40 -10.45
CA TYR A 130 11.72 -11.28 -11.15
C TYR A 130 10.69 -10.44 -11.87
N GLU A 131 10.99 -9.15 -11.98
CA GLU A 131 10.39 -8.22 -12.92
C GLU A 131 11.35 -8.09 -14.12
N ASP A 132 10.85 -8.43 -15.31
CA ASP A 132 11.53 -8.32 -16.59
C ASP A 132 11.15 -6.97 -17.22
N GLY A 133 11.88 -5.92 -16.85
CA GLY A 133 11.84 -4.64 -17.56
C GLY A 133 12.84 -4.68 -18.72
N GLU A 134 12.53 -4.02 -19.84
CA GLU A 134 13.21 -4.13 -21.16
C GLU A 134 14.76 -4.20 -21.19
N PHE A 135 15.49 -3.95 -20.08
CA PHE A 135 16.95 -4.10 -20.03
C PHE A 135 17.61 -4.61 -18.72
N ASP A 136 16.92 -5.06 -17.67
CA ASP A 136 17.60 -5.70 -16.51
C ASP A 136 16.62 -6.45 -15.58
N GLU A 137 16.77 -7.78 -15.46
CA GLU A 137 16.00 -8.64 -14.55
C GLU A 137 16.18 -8.20 -13.09
N SER A 138 15.11 -7.73 -12.46
CA SER A 138 15.16 -7.21 -11.09
C SER A 138 14.38 -8.10 -10.13
N PRO A 139 15.00 -8.65 -9.06
CA PRO A 139 14.27 -9.46 -8.10
C PRO A 139 13.27 -8.61 -7.34
N VAL A 140 12.05 -9.11 -7.17
CA VAL A 140 10.93 -8.43 -6.51
C VAL A 140 10.60 -9.06 -5.17
N LEU A 141 10.62 -10.38 -5.14
CA LEU A 141 10.25 -11.19 -3.99
C LEU A 141 11.00 -12.52 -4.08
N SER A 142 11.54 -13.00 -2.97
CA SER A 142 12.19 -14.32 -2.92
C SER A 142 11.81 -15.10 -1.69
N VAL A 143 11.83 -16.42 -1.83
CA VAL A 143 11.71 -17.41 -0.76
C VAL A 143 12.95 -18.29 -0.80
N LEU A 144 13.79 -18.20 0.22
CA LEU A 144 14.97 -19.05 0.39
C LEU A 144 14.77 -20.00 1.58
N CYS A 145 14.81 -21.30 1.32
CA CYS A 145 14.85 -22.34 2.33
C CYS A 145 16.30 -22.77 2.57
N ASP A 146 16.90 -22.26 3.64
CA ASP A 146 18.24 -22.60 4.12
C ASP A 146 18.16 -23.82 5.05
N ILE A 147 18.73 -24.94 4.62
CA ILE A 147 18.62 -26.25 5.25
C ILE A 147 19.94 -26.60 5.94
N ASP A 148 19.91 -26.64 7.26
CA ASP A 148 20.99 -27.18 8.07
C ASP A 148 20.79 -28.70 8.22
N LYS A 149 21.58 -29.46 7.46
CA LYS A 149 21.57 -30.94 7.49
C LYS A 149 22.06 -31.53 8.82
N THR A 150 22.77 -30.74 9.63
CA THR A 150 23.31 -31.19 10.93
C THR A 150 22.34 -30.89 12.07
N ASN A 151 21.55 -29.82 11.97
CA ASN A 151 20.56 -29.45 12.97
C ASN A 151 19.32 -28.81 12.32
N ALA A 152 18.25 -29.59 12.20
CA ALA A 152 17.00 -29.12 11.61
C ALA A 152 16.39 -27.89 12.33
N ALA A 153 16.69 -27.67 13.61
CA ALA A 153 16.20 -26.50 14.35
C ALA A 153 16.85 -25.18 13.89
N ASN A 154 18.02 -25.25 13.26
CA ASN A 154 18.71 -24.10 12.66
C ASN A 154 18.22 -23.78 11.24
N SER A 155 17.48 -24.71 10.62
CA SER A 155 16.93 -24.49 9.28
C SER A 155 15.91 -23.37 9.28
N ARG A 156 15.89 -22.56 8.23
CA ARG A 156 15.07 -21.34 8.15
C ARG A 156 14.52 -21.11 6.76
N CYS A 157 13.32 -20.55 6.72
CA CYS A 157 12.76 -19.95 5.52
C CYS A 157 12.98 -18.44 5.62
N ILE A 158 13.54 -17.85 4.57
CA ILE A 158 13.86 -16.44 4.48
C ILE A 158 13.05 -15.88 3.32
N ILE A 159 12.14 -14.97 3.63
CA ILE A 159 11.37 -14.23 2.63
C ILE A 159 12.02 -12.86 2.49
N THR A 160 12.37 -12.48 1.26
CA THR A 160 12.93 -11.16 0.96
C THR A 160 12.01 -10.41 0.02
N ILE A 161 11.66 -9.18 0.36
CA ILE A 161 10.94 -8.26 -0.53
C ILE A 161 11.91 -7.14 -0.90
N TYR A 162 12.01 -6.87 -2.18
CA TYR A 162 12.96 -5.91 -2.74
C TYR A 162 12.27 -4.58 -2.99
N GLY A 163 12.92 -3.49 -2.58
CA GLY A 163 12.39 -2.15 -2.73
C GLY A 163 12.55 -1.64 -4.16
N ARG A 164 11.55 -0.92 -4.65
CA ARG A 164 11.49 -0.41 -6.04
C ARG A 164 11.56 1.13 -6.13
N GLY A 165 11.66 1.82 -5.00
CA GLY A 165 11.71 3.28 -4.97
C GLY A 165 13.09 3.85 -5.37
N PRO A 166 13.20 5.16 -5.66
CA PRO A 166 14.49 5.85 -5.69
C PRO A 166 15.08 6.00 -4.27
N PHE A 167 16.40 6.11 -4.14
CA PHE A 167 17.06 6.34 -2.84
C PHE A 167 17.86 7.64 -2.73
N GLY A 168 17.50 8.44 -1.73
CA GLY A 168 18.32 9.48 -1.13
C GLY A 168 17.54 10.22 -0.05
N ASP A 169 18.20 10.64 1.03
CA ASP A 169 17.64 11.59 2.01
C ASP A 169 17.17 12.88 1.34
N SER A 170 17.70 13.20 0.16
CA SER A 170 17.19 14.26 -0.71
C SER A 170 15.79 13.99 -1.24
N TYR A 171 15.35 12.75 -1.49
CA TYR A 171 14.01 12.47 -2.00
C TYR A 171 12.92 12.63 -0.92
N LEU A 172 13.22 12.25 0.33
CA LEU A 172 12.34 12.44 1.50
C LEU A 172 12.30 13.87 2.04
N THR A 173 13.27 14.71 1.68
CA THR A 173 13.32 16.13 2.11
C THR A 173 12.97 17.12 1.01
N THR A 174 12.89 16.68 -0.25
CA THR A 174 12.55 17.57 -1.39
C THR A 174 11.17 17.31 -1.99
N HIS A 175 10.56 16.15 -1.74
CA HIS A 175 9.21 15.84 -2.24
C HIS A 175 8.21 15.75 -1.09
N SER A 176 7.04 16.34 -1.30
CA SER A 176 5.95 16.27 -0.34
C SER A 176 5.12 15.02 -0.60
N TYR A 177 4.70 14.33 0.46
CA TYR A 177 3.87 13.12 0.34
C TYR A 177 2.48 13.40 0.89
N ILE A 178 1.47 12.83 0.24
CA ILE A 178 0.12 12.81 0.79
C ILE A 178 0.06 11.82 1.95
N LYS A 179 -0.29 12.30 3.15
CA LYS A 179 -0.35 11.46 4.36
C LYS A 179 -1.76 10.96 4.70
N ASN A 180 -2.79 11.70 4.28
CA ASN A 180 -4.19 11.37 4.54
C ASN A 180 -5.13 12.19 3.63
N LEU A 181 -6.42 11.86 3.66
CA LEU A 181 -7.47 12.50 2.87
C LEU A 181 -7.75 13.96 3.26
N ASP A 182 -7.56 14.33 4.54
CA ASP A 182 -7.72 15.73 4.99
C ASP A 182 -6.68 16.66 4.34
N GLU A 183 -5.47 16.17 4.11
CA GLU A 183 -4.41 16.92 3.43
C GLU A 183 -4.76 17.14 1.96
N ILE A 184 -5.24 16.11 1.25
CA ILE A 184 -5.66 16.25 -0.16
C ILE A 184 -6.84 17.20 -0.32
N ASP A 185 -7.82 17.08 0.57
CA ASP A 185 -9.00 17.94 0.52
C ASP A 185 -8.65 19.42 0.71
N LYS A 186 -7.70 19.75 1.59
CA LYS A 186 -7.19 21.12 1.71
C LYS A 186 -6.57 21.61 0.40
N LEU A 187 -5.86 20.76 -0.33
CA LEU A 187 -5.26 21.11 -1.62
C LEU A 187 -6.31 21.38 -2.71
N SER A 188 -7.53 20.82 -2.58
CA SER A 188 -8.65 21.10 -3.49
C SER A 188 -9.10 22.57 -3.48
N SER A 189 -8.85 23.28 -2.38
CA SER A 189 -9.26 24.68 -2.20
C SER A 189 -8.45 25.67 -3.04
N ASN A 190 -7.30 25.25 -3.55
CA ASN A 190 -6.49 26.02 -4.51
C ASN A 190 -6.44 25.35 -5.89
N SER A 191 -7.51 24.61 -6.26
CA SER A 191 -7.54 23.85 -7.52
C SER A 191 -6.34 22.91 -7.71
N PHE A 192 -5.70 22.42 -6.65
CA PHE A 192 -4.47 21.62 -6.76
C PHE A 192 -3.30 22.32 -7.48
N LYS A 193 -3.34 23.64 -7.70
CA LYS A 193 -2.30 24.40 -8.44
C LYS A 193 -0.91 24.27 -7.81
N ASP A 194 -0.85 24.14 -6.49
CA ASP A 194 0.41 23.99 -5.76
C ASP A 194 1.08 22.64 -6.02
N ILE A 195 0.28 21.62 -6.36
CA ILE A 195 0.72 20.23 -6.47
C ILE A 195 0.69 19.69 -7.89
N ILE A 196 0.17 20.44 -8.86
CA ILE A 196 0.22 20.06 -10.27
C ILE A 196 1.68 20.07 -10.74
N GLY A 197 2.10 18.98 -11.40
CA GLY A 197 3.45 18.83 -11.91
C GLY A 197 3.51 18.85 -13.44
N GLN A 198 4.27 17.94 -14.03
CA GLN A 198 4.48 17.88 -15.46
C GLN A 198 3.25 17.36 -16.19
N LYS A 199 3.04 17.87 -17.40
CA LYS A 199 1.99 17.40 -18.29
C LYS A 199 2.33 15.99 -18.78
N ILE A 200 1.42 15.05 -18.58
CA ILE A 200 1.52 13.67 -19.06
C ILE A 200 0.95 13.58 -20.47
N LYS A 201 -0.31 13.98 -20.65
CA LYS A 201 -1.02 13.88 -21.93
C LYS A 201 -2.18 14.86 -22.04
N THR A 202 -2.54 15.26 -23.25
CA THR A 202 -3.76 16.04 -23.53
C THR A 202 -4.68 15.23 -24.42
N GLY A 203 -5.90 14.99 -23.94
CA GLY A 203 -7.01 14.43 -24.72
C GLY A 203 -7.97 15.51 -25.20
N GLN A 204 -9.11 15.09 -25.78
CA GLN A 204 -10.12 16.02 -26.33
C GLN A 204 -10.69 16.97 -25.26
N SER A 205 -11.08 16.45 -24.10
CA SER A 205 -11.73 17.24 -23.04
C SER A 205 -10.85 17.54 -21.84
N LEU A 206 -9.77 16.77 -21.64
CA LEU A 206 -8.96 16.82 -20.44
C LEU A 206 -7.47 16.85 -20.77
N THR A 207 -6.72 17.62 -19.99
CA THR A 207 -5.26 17.50 -19.89
C THR A 207 -4.91 16.85 -18.56
N PHE A 208 -4.03 15.84 -18.61
CA PHE A 208 -3.58 15.09 -17.45
C PHE A 208 -2.15 15.50 -17.08
N TYR A 209 -1.94 15.68 -15.80
CA TYR A 209 -0.66 16.02 -15.19
C TYR A 209 -0.31 14.99 -14.12
N ASP A 210 0.98 14.80 -13.90
CA ASP A 210 1.45 14.17 -12.68
C ASP A 210 1.25 15.13 -11.48
N SER A 211 1.55 14.63 -10.29
CA SER A 211 1.58 15.45 -9.09
C SER A 211 3.00 15.61 -8.56
N LYS A 212 3.32 16.82 -8.13
CA LYS A 212 4.49 17.12 -7.28
C LYS A 212 4.43 16.39 -5.94
N TYR A 213 3.22 15.99 -5.52
CA TYR A 213 3.02 15.17 -4.34
C TYR A 213 2.95 13.70 -4.74
N GLN A 214 3.68 12.87 -4.02
CA GLN A 214 3.61 11.42 -4.20
C GLN A 214 2.68 10.78 -3.18
N SER A 215 2.12 9.64 -3.55
CA SER A 215 1.33 8.78 -2.69
C SER A 215 2.20 7.66 -2.13
N LEU A 216 1.85 7.12 -0.97
CA LEU A 216 2.51 5.93 -0.44
C LEU A 216 2.12 4.65 -1.20
N ILE A 217 0.94 4.63 -1.85
CA ILE A 217 0.37 3.47 -2.54
C ILE A 217 -0.39 3.87 -3.80
N GLY A 218 0.10 3.48 -4.98
CA GLY A 218 -0.54 3.82 -6.26
C GLY A 218 -0.27 5.26 -6.70
N ASP A 219 -0.98 5.69 -7.74
CA ASP A 219 -0.63 6.88 -8.51
C ASP A 219 -1.62 8.02 -8.30
N ILE A 220 -1.08 9.24 -8.24
CA ILE A 220 -1.86 10.47 -8.20
C ILE A 220 -1.71 11.16 -9.55
N THR A 221 -2.84 11.41 -10.18
CA THR A 221 -2.94 12.20 -11.41
C THR A 221 -3.92 13.34 -11.23
N ILE A 222 -3.60 14.49 -11.78
CA ILE A 222 -4.51 15.65 -11.81
C ILE A 222 -5.01 15.81 -13.23
N ALA A 223 -6.32 15.81 -13.40
CA ALA A 223 -6.97 16.13 -14.65
C ALA A 223 -7.46 17.57 -14.61
N GLU A 224 -7.27 18.28 -15.71
CA GLU A 224 -7.73 19.64 -15.95
C GLU A 224 -8.66 19.64 -17.17
N GLU A 225 -9.86 20.16 -17.02
CA GLU A 225 -10.79 20.31 -18.12
C GLU A 225 -10.36 21.45 -19.03
N ASN A 226 -10.24 21.16 -20.33
CA ASN A 226 -9.67 22.08 -21.30
C ASN A 226 -10.50 23.37 -21.49
N THR A 227 -11.80 23.33 -21.18
CA THR A 227 -12.75 24.44 -21.40
C THR A 227 -12.93 25.34 -20.18
N SER A 228 -13.00 24.73 -18.99
CA SER A 228 -13.28 25.43 -17.72
C SER A 228 -12.03 25.66 -16.88
N ALA A 229 -10.92 24.98 -17.21
CA ALA A 229 -9.74 24.84 -16.36
C ALA A 229 -10.05 24.25 -14.97
N SER A 230 -11.21 23.59 -14.81
CA SER A 230 -11.55 22.89 -13.58
C SER A 230 -10.72 21.64 -13.40
N ARG A 231 -10.34 21.36 -12.15
CA ARG A 231 -9.43 20.25 -11.83
C ARG A 231 -10.04 19.25 -10.87
N TYR A 232 -9.63 18.01 -11.05
CA TYR A 232 -9.83 16.96 -10.06
C TYR A 232 -8.57 16.12 -9.94
N LEU A 233 -8.34 15.64 -8.73
CA LEU A 233 -7.29 14.69 -8.42
C LEU A 233 -7.88 13.28 -8.42
N THR A 234 -7.23 12.36 -9.11
CA THR A 234 -7.51 10.92 -9.03
C THR A 234 -6.33 10.23 -8.37
N TRP A 235 -6.61 9.53 -7.28
CA TRP A 235 -5.69 8.59 -6.65
C TRP A 235 -6.13 7.17 -7.02
N ARG A 236 -5.29 6.47 -7.80
CA ARG A 236 -5.54 5.11 -8.28
C ARG A 236 -4.63 4.13 -7.55
N THR A 237 -5.20 3.07 -6.98
CA THR A 237 -4.46 2.05 -6.24
C THR A 237 -4.93 0.66 -6.67
N PRO A 238 -4.02 -0.30 -6.91
CA PRO A 238 -4.39 -1.70 -7.10
C PRO A 238 -5.31 -2.19 -5.98
N LEU A 239 -6.39 -2.88 -6.33
CA LEU A 239 -7.43 -3.26 -5.37
C LEU A 239 -6.87 -4.13 -4.24
N ALA A 240 -5.92 -5.01 -4.56
CA ALA A 240 -5.21 -5.85 -3.59
C ALA A 240 -4.46 -5.05 -2.49
N LEU A 241 -4.05 -3.81 -2.77
CA LEU A 241 -3.30 -2.94 -1.86
C LEU A 241 -4.17 -1.85 -1.21
N SER A 242 -5.46 -1.81 -1.55
CA SER A 242 -6.32 -0.66 -1.24
C SER A 242 -7.13 -0.79 0.06
N GLN A 243 -7.08 -1.92 0.76
CA GLN A 243 -7.99 -2.19 1.88
C GLN A 243 -7.97 -1.10 2.97
N LYS A 244 -6.77 -0.65 3.35
CA LYS A 244 -6.62 0.46 4.31
C LYS A 244 -7.19 1.77 3.76
N LEU A 245 -6.90 2.07 2.50
CA LEU A 245 -7.34 3.30 1.84
C LEU A 245 -8.86 3.36 1.67
N GLN A 246 -9.50 2.21 1.40
CA GLN A 246 -10.95 2.06 1.41
C GLN A 246 -11.53 2.39 2.80
N ALA A 247 -10.99 1.80 3.86
CA ALA A 247 -11.46 2.05 5.23
C ALA A 247 -11.25 3.51 5.66
N ASP A 248 -10.12 4.11 5.29
CA ASP A 248 -9.81 5.51 5.56
C ASP A 248 -10.79 6.43 4.80
N ALA A 249 -11.13 6.12 3.55
CA ALA A 249 -12.10 6.88 2.76
C ALA A 249 -13.54 6.76 3.29
N GLU A 250 -13.98 5.57 3.68
CA GLU A 250 -15.29 5.39 4.33
C GLU A 250 -15.40 6.18 5.64
N THR A 251 -14.32 6.16 6.44
CA THR A 251 -14.25 6.91 7.69
C THR A 251 -14.28 8.41 7.43
N TYR A 252 -13.54 8.89 6.44
CA TYR A 252 -13.52 10.29 6.03
C TYR A 252 -14.91 10.76 5.59
N ILE A 253 -15.61 10.01 4.72
CA ILE A 253 -16.96 10.35 4.26
C ILE A 253 -17.94 10.44 5.43
N LYS A 254 -17.92 9.45 6.35
CA LYS A 254 -18.79 9.43 7.52
C LYS A 254 -18.56 10.63 8.43
N ASN A 255 -17.29 10.97 8.69
CA ASN A 255 -16.95 12.05 9.61
C ASN A 255 -17.25 13.42 9.01
N LYS A 256 -17.03 13.60 7.70
CA LYS A 256 -17.11 14.92 7.08
C LYS A 256 -18.47 15.25 6.47
N TYR A 257 -19.11 14.28 5.82
CA TYR A 257 -20.28 14.54 4.98
C TYR A 257 -21.57 13.92 5.53
N ALA A 258 -21.53 12.75 6.18
CA ALA A 258 -22.74 11.98 6.47
C ALA A 258 -23.79 12.67 7.35
N ASN A 259 -23.37 13.60 8.21
CA ASN A 259 -24.27 14.36 9.08
C ASN A 259 -24.50 15.80 8.61
N ASN A 260 -24.03 16.16 7.40
CA ASN A 260 -24.18 17.51 6.87
C ASN A 260 -25.28 17.55 5.79
N PRO A 261 -26.38 18.29 6.01
CA PRO A 261 -27.53 18.28 5.10
C PRO A 261 -27.26 18.92 3.73
N LEU A 262 -26.14 19.63 3.56
CA LEU A 262 -25.75 20.20 2.27
C LEU A 262 -25.22 19.15 1.30
N TYR A 263 -24.78 18.00 1.82
CA TYR A 263 -24.17 16.95 1.03
C TYR A 263 -25.12 15.77 0.85
N LYS A 264 -25.12 15.21 -0.36
CA LYS A 264 -25.83 13.99 -0.70
C LYS A 264 -24.81 12.90 -0.99
N ILE A 265 -24.95 11.77 -0.31
CA ILE A 265 -24.10 10.58 -0.50
C ILE A 265 -24.93 9.53 -1.22
N GLU A 266 -24.45 9.06 -2.37
CA GLU A 266 -25.10 8.01 -3.16
C GLU A 266 -24.09 6.92 -3.51
N THR A 267 -24.52 5.66 -3.38
CA THR A 267 -23.73 4.51 -3.80
C THR A 267 -24.43 3.83 -4.97
N THR A 268 -23.71 3.70 -6.09
CA THR A 268 -24.13 2.95 -7.27
C THR A 268 -23.31 1.67 -7.35
N GLU A 269 -23.97 0.52 -7.49
CA GLU A 269 -23.34 -0.79 -7.62
C GLU A 269 -23.83 -1.51 -8.88
N ASP A 270 -22.89 -2.01 -9.69
CA ASP A 270 -23.15 -2.93 -10.79
C ASP A 270 -22.29 -4.17 -10.57
N THR A 271 -22.85 -5.17 -9.88
CA THR A 271 -22.15 -6.39 -9.49
C THR A 271 -21.67 -7.20 -10.70
N ALA A 272 -22.40 -7.15 -11.82
CA ALA A 272 -22.03 -7.87 -13.04
C ALA A 272 -20.78 -7.27 -13.72
N LYS A 273 -20.59 -5.96 -13.57
CA LYS A 273 -19.37 -5.25 -13.99
C LYS A 273 -18.37 -5.04 -12.85
N GLY A 274 -18.61 -5.66 -11.69
CA GLY A 274 -17.75 -5.54 -10.52
C GLY A 274 -17.50 -4.09 -10.09
N LEU A 275 -18.46 -3.20 -10.34
CA LEU A 275 -18.37 -1.76 -10.13
C LEU A 275 -19.09 -1.39 -8.83
N LYS A 276 -18.44 -0.58 -7.99
CA LYS A 276 -19.08 0.10 -6.86
C LYS A 276 -18.53 1.50 -6.74
N ILE A 277 -19.37 2.52 -6.94
CA ILE A 277 -18.99 3.93 -6.81
C ILE A 277 -19.82 4.55 -5.69
N THR A 278 -19.17 5.23 -4.76
CA THR A 278 -19.82 6.11 -3.79
C THR A 278 -19.46 7.55 -4.10
N SER A 279 -20.46 8.35 -4.44
CA SER A 279 -20.32 9.76 -4.76
C SER A 279 -20.89 10.64 -3.65
N VAL A 280 -20.14 11.67 -3.29
CA VAL A 280 -20.56 12.75 -2.41
C VAL A 280 -20.73 14.00 -3.28
N THR A 281 -21.93 14.57 -3.26
CA THR A 281 -22.27 15.75 -4.06
C THR A 281 -22.80 16.89 -3.20
N VAL A 282 -22.60 18.12 -3.67
CA VAL A 282 -23.25 19.33 -3.14
C VAL A 282 -23.95 20.01 -4.31
N LEU A 283 -25.25 20.31 -4.19
CA LEU A 283 -26.06 20.87 -5.29
C LEU A 283 -25.89 20.09 -6.61
N SER A 284 -25.81 18.76 -6.55
CA SER A 284 -25.58 17.85 -7.68
C SER A 284 -24.19 17.92 -8.33
N PHE A 285 -23.23 18.64 -7.75
CA PHE A 285 -21.84 18.63 -8.19
C PHE A 285 -20.99 17.71 -7.32
N PRO A 286 -20.16 16.82 -7.91
CA PRO A 286 -19.30 15.93 -7.15
C PRO A 286 -18.22 16.72 -6.41
N VAL A 287 -17.96 16.34 -5.17
CA VAL A 287 -16.86 16.88 -4.34
C VAL A 287 -15.87 15.78 -3.94
N PHE A 288 -16.36 14.55 -3.82
CA PHE A 288 -15.56 13.39 -3.46
C PHE A 288 -16.21 12.12 -4.02
N GLU A 289 -15.43 11.23 -4.61
CA GLU A 289 -15.89 9.91 -5.04
C GLU A 289 -14.90 8.83 -4.64
N THR A 290 -15.43 7.65 -4.37
CA THR A 290 -14.65 6.42 -4.27
C THR A 290 -15.21 5.41 -5.24
N GLY A 291 -14.34 4.62 -5.85
CA GLY A 291 -14.74 3.61 -6.82
C GLY A 291 -13.95 2.33 -6.65
N ILE A 292 -14.63 1.20 -6.69
CA ILE A 292 -14.04 -0.10 -6.96
C ILE A 292 -14.37 -0.42 -8.41
N LEU A 293 -13.34 -0.51 -9.24
CA LEU A 293 -13.41 -0.95 -10.63
C LEU A 293 -12.89 -2.37 -10.64
N LYS A 294 -13.74 -3.38 -10.90
CA LYS A 294 -13.28 -4.75 -11.12
C LYS A 294 -13.59 -5.17 -12.54
N ASN A 295 -12.58 -5.56 -13.29
CA ASN A 295 -12.81 -6.15 -14.60
C ASN A 295 -13.29 -7.60 -14.41
N SER A 296 -14.48 -7.93 -14.91
CA SER A 296 -15.06 -9.27 -14.76
C SER A 296 -14.37 -10.35 -15.60
N LYS A 297 -13.43 -9.96 -16.46
CA LYS A 297 -12.65 -10.85 -17.34
C LYS A 297 -11.15 -10.83 -17.06
N ASP A 298 -10.65 -9.84 -16.32
CA ASP A 298 -9.23 -9.62 -16.09
C ASP A 298 -8.95 -9.34 -14.60
N LEU A 299 -8.04 -10.13 -14.02
CA LEU A 299 -7.69 -10.08 -12.60
C LEU A 299 -6.35 -9.40 -12.33
N SER A 300 -5.78 -8.69 -13.31
CA SER A 300 -4.51 -7.99 -13.14
C SER A 300 -4.60 -6.89 -12.05
N PRO A 301 -3.47 -6.54 -11.40
CA PRO A 301 -3.40 -5.47 -10.39
C PRO A 301 -3.81 -4.09 -10.93
N ASP A 302 -3.67 -3.88 -12.24
CA ASP A 302 -3.95 -2.62 -12.90
C ASP A 302 -5.39 -2.50 -13.40
N GLU A 303 -6.07 -3.62 -13.64
CA GLU A 303 -7.47 -3.65 -14.10
C GLU A 303 -8.48 -3.69 -12.95
N ASN A 304 -8.06 -4.16 -11.77
CA ASN A 304 -8.86 -4.09 -10.55
C ASN A 304 -8.34 -2.98 -9.66
N GLN A 305 -9.00 -1.83 -9.66
CA GLN A 305 -8.52 -0.64 -8.95
C GLN A 305 -9.52 -0.16 -7.92
N PHE A 306 -8.95 0.36 -6.82
CA PHE A 306 -9.65 1.32 -6.00
C PHE A 306 -9.24 2.73 -6.43
N ILE A 307 -10.22 3.58 -6.64
CA ILE A 307 -10.02 4.97 -7.03
C ILE A 307 -10.62 5.89 -5.98
N ILE A 308 -9.91 6.97 -5.67
CA ILE A 308 -10.44 8.13 -4.96
C ILE A 308 -10.36 9.32 -5.90
N MET A 309 -11.45 10.05 -6.04
CA MET A 309 -11.51 11.29 -6.81
C MET A 309 -11.90 12.44 -5.90
N ILE A 310 -11.15 13.53 -5.96
CA ILE A 310 -11.41 14.75 -5.19
C ILE A 310 -11.46 15.90 -6.18
N TYR A 311 -12.56 16.65 -6.14
CA TYR A 311 -12.83 17.72 -7.07
C TYR A 311 -12.42 19.05 -6.44
N GLU A 312 -11.93 19.99 -7.25
CA GLU A 312 -11.64 21.33 -6.75
C GLU A 312 -12.89 21.99 -6.15
N THR A 313 -12.67 22.81 -5.13
CA THR A 313 -13.75 23.51 -4.40
C THR A 313 -13.71 25.03 -4.60
N SER A 314 -12.73 25.51 -5.38
CA SER A 314 -12.32 26.92 -5.46
C SER A 314 -13.16 27.83 -6.35
N GLU A 315 -13.96 27.33 -7.30
CA GLU A 315 -14.71 28.21 -8.22
C GLU A 315 -16.24 28.09 -8.20
N LYS A 316 -16.84 27.13 -7.47
CA LYS A 316 -18.31 27.08 -7.29
C LYS A 316 -18.83 27.72 -6.01
N ASN A 317 -17.96 28.07 -5.06
CA ASN A 317 -18.36 28.79 -3.84
C ASN A 317 -18.45 30.32 -4.00
N LYS A 318 -18.11 30.89 -5.16
CA LYS A 318 -18.24 32.34 -5.43
C LYS A 318 -19.51 32.74 -6.19
N HIS A 319 -20.20 31.80 -6.80
CA HIS A 319 -21.52 31.99 -7.38
C HIS A 319 -22.41 30.86 -6.83
N THR A 320 -22.88 30.86 -5.59
CA THR A 320 -24.17 31.48 -5.21
C THR A 320 -24.35 31.32 -3.68
N TYR A 321 -23.60 32.06 -2.88
CA TYR A 321 -23.94 32.29 -1.46
C TYR A 321 -24.20 33.78 -1.19
N THR A 322 -24.62 34.52 -2.22
CA THR A 322 -25.32 35.79 -2.00
C THR A 322 -26.73 35.48 -1.55
N ASN A 323 -26.91 35.51 -0.24
CA ASN A 323 -28.13 35.84 0.48
C ASN A 323 -29.33 36.21 -0.40
N SER A 324 -30.34 35.34 -0.41
CA SER A 324 -31.73 35.79 -0.47
C SER A 324 -32.50 35.10 0.65
N LEU A 325 -32.14 35.46 1.88
CA LEU A 325 -33.11 35.57 2.97
C LEU A 325 -33.72 36.98 2.82
N TYR A 326 -34.85 37.06 2.12
CA TYR A 326 -35.99 37.95 2.35
C TYR A 326 -37.17 37.37 1.59
#